data_AF-A0A9K3DXC9-F1
#
_entry.id   AF-A0A9K3DXC9-F1
#
_cell.length_a   1.000
_cell.length_b   1.000
_cell.length_c   1.000
_cell.angle_alpha   90.00
_cell.angle_beta   90.00
_cell.angle_gamma   90.00
#
_symmetry.space_group_name_H-M   'P 1'
#
loop_
_entity.id
_entity.type
_entity.pdbx_description
1 polymer ?
#
loop_
_entity_poly.entity_id
_entity_poly.type
_entity_poly.pdbx_seq_one_letter_code
_entity_poly.pdbx_strand_id
1 'polypeptide(L)'
;MQKEPYREENSMGSKYREMNKKISAFCGYYNNAYLNRPSGASDETVFAKAMSKYHTKEGSAFTYVGAWEIFKNCPKWAPIPNEVTRAKRCKTFESIEHSAGDSDVRYHININDEPEFDDEVTEIPELKRPNGRDKAKKEAAAKNKEASTKNETPGETKVDKLMSKFNEFNEIQAARLKLKEKEMQEAADREDFKLMATNIDSLPEKDKEVLQKMKAKIAQKWGL
;
A
#
# COMPACT_ATOMS: atom_id res chain seq x y z
N MET A 1 15.21 -29.14 -36.20
CA MET A 1 14.98 -28.32 -34.99
C MET A 1 13.81 -27.40 -35.27
N GLN A 2 12.61 -27.77 -34.82
CA GLN A 2 11.44 -26.91 -34.92
C GLN A 2 11.63 -25.77 -33.90
N LYS A 3 11.62 -24.53 -34.37
CA LYS A 3 11.72 -23.34 -33.54
C LYS A 3 10.38 -23.20 -32.82
N GLU A 4 10.37 -23.33 -31.49
CA GLU A 4 9.16 -23.08 -30.69
C GLU A 4 8.59 -21.70 -31.05
N PRO A 5 7.28 -21.57 -31.31
CA PRO A 5 6.68 -20.29 -31.64
C PRO A 5 6.91 -19.32 -30.47
N TYR A 6 7.61 -18.24 -30.78
CA TYR A 6 7.99 -17.20 -29.84
C TYR A 6 6.72 -16.62 -29.19
N ARG A 7 6.64 -16.75 -27.86
CA ARG A 7 5.62 -16.21 -26.93
C ARG A 7 4.74 -15.15 -27.60
N GLU A 8 3.51 -15.52 -27.93
CA GLU A 8 2.54 -14.64 -28.57
C GLU A 8 2.42 -13.32 -27.78
N GLU A 9 2.60 -12.21 -28.50
CA GLU A 9 2.48 -10.82 -28.03
C GLU A 9 1.18 -10.55 -27.25
N ASN A 10 0.17 -11.41 -27.45
CA ASN A 10 -1.13 -11.41 -26.80
C ASN A 10 -1.28 -12.31 -25.56
N SER A 11 -0.19 -12.88 -25.04
CA SER A 11 -0.24 -13.69 -23.83
C SER A 11 -0.82 -12.91 -22.66
N MET A 12 -1.66 -13.56 -21.86
CA MET A 12 -2.24 -13.01 -20.62
C MET A 12 -1.19 -12.38 -19.70
N GLY A 13 0.03 -12.92 -19.68
CA GLY A 13 1.13 -12.36 -18.89
C GLY A 13 1.60 -10.98 -19.37
N SER A 14 1.56 -10.72 -20.68
CA SER A 14 1.92 -9.41 -21.25
C SER A 14 0.87 -8.35 -20.87
N LYS A 15 -0.41 -8.67 -21.06
CA LYS A 15 -1.56 -7.82 -20.68
C LYS A 15 -1.57 -7.52 -19.18
N TYR A 16 -1.34 -8.56 -18.36
CA TYR A 16 -1.25 -8.40 -16.91
C TYR A 16 -0.08 -7.48 -16.52
N ARG A 17 1.10 -7.65 -17.13
CA ARG A 17 2.26 -6.79 -16.86
C ARG A 17 1.98 -5.32 -17.22
N GLU A 18 1.33 -5.08 -18.34
CA GLU A 18 0.96 -3.72 -18.76
C GLU A 18 -0.05 -3.09 -17.78
N MET A 19 -1.13 -3.81 -17.48
CA MET A 19 -2.14 -3.37 -16.52
C MET A 19 -1.50 -3.10 -15.15
N ASN A 20 -0.69 -4.04 -14.65
CA ASN A 20 -0.04 -3.91 -13.36
C ASN A 20 0.95 -2.74 -13.33
N LYS A 21 1.65 -2.44 -14.44
CA LYS A 21 2.51 -1.24 -14.55
C LYS A 21 1.70 0.04 -14.37
N LYS A 22 0.57 0.17 -15.09
CA LYS A 22 -0.33 1.34 -15.01
C LYS A 22 -0.96 1.49 -13.61
N ILE A 23 -1.44 0.39 -13.03
CA ILE A 23 -1.98 0.36 -11.66
C ILE A 23 -0.92 0.75 -10.64
N SER A 24 0.30 0.20 -10.76
CA SER A 24 1.41 0.53 -9.84
C SER A 24 1.76 2.01 -9.86
N ALA A 25 1.83 2.61 -11.05
CA ALA A 25 2.05 4.05 -11.22
C ALA A 25 0.91 4.86 -10.57
N PHE A 26 -0.34 4.49 -10.84
CA PHE A 26 -1.51 5.13 -10.24
C PHE A 26 -1.52 5.05 -8.71
N CYS A 27 -1.22 3.88 -8.13
CA CYS A 27 -1.09 3.71 -6.68
C CYS A 27 -0.06 4.68 -6.08
N GLY A 28 1.08 4.90 -6.78
CA GLY A 28 2.07 5.88 -6.35
C GLY A 28 1.50 7.30 -6.27
N TYR A 29 0.74 7.74 -7.29
CA TYR A 29 0.10 9.06 -7.28
C TYR A 29 -0.99 9.17 -6.22
N TYR A 30 -1.81 8.13 -6.05
CA TYR A 30 -2.85 8.07 -5.03
C TYR A 30 -2.26 8.14 -3.62
N ASN A 31 -1.27 7.30 -3.31
CA ASN A 31 -0.61 7.29 -2.00
C ASN A 31 0.05 8.63 -1.70
N ASN A 32 0.70 9.25 -2.69
CA ASN A 32 1.23 10.61 -2.52
C ASN A 32 0.14 11.65 -2.23
N ALA A 33 -1.00 11.57 -2.91
CA ALA A 33 -2.13 12.47 -2.68
C ALA A 33 -2.79 12.23 -1.31
N TYR A 34 -2.89 10.96 -0.89
CA TYR A 34 -3.44 10.53 0.39
C TYR A 34 -2.58 10.99 1.57
N LEU A 35 -1.25 10.83 1.47
CA LEU A 35 -0.30 11.26 2.49
C LEU A 35 -0.24 12.79 2.64
N ASN A 36 -0.47 13.53 1.56
CA ASN A 36 -0.49 15.00 1.55
C ASN A 36 -1.92 15.56 1.54
N ARG A 37 -2.87 14.81 2.09
CA ARG A 37 -4.29 15.18 2.16
C ARG A 37 -4.47 16.32 3.18
N PRO A 38 -5.07 17.46 2.77
CA PRO A 38 -5.47 18.51 3.72
C PRO A 38 -6.51 17.97 4.71
N SER A 39 -6.45 18.43 5.96
CA SER A 39 -7.48 18.13 6.96
C SER A 39 -8.86 18.48 6.41
N GLY A 40 -9.79 17.53 6.42
CA GLY A 40 -11.17 17.72 5.92
C GLY A 40 -11.39 17.45 4.42
N ALA A 41 -10.35 17.20 3.61
CA ALA A 41 -10.55 16.73 2.24
C ALA A 41 -11.20 15.35 2.24
N SER A 42 -12.09 14.99 1.30
CA SER A 42 -12.70 13.63 1.23
C SER A 42 -11.83 12.66 0.42
N ASP A 43 -12.07 11.35 0.54
CA ASP A 43 -11.34 10.34 -0.25
C ASP A 43 -11.58 10.51 -1.77
N GLU A 44 -12.74 11.01 -2.17
CA GLU A 44 -13.05 11.37 -3.56
C GLU A 44 -12.15 12.49 -4.08
N THR A 45 -11.89 13.52 -3.25
CA THR A 45 -10.98 14.61 -3.64
C THR A 45 -9.54 14.13 -3.81
N VAL A 46 -9.11 13.16 -2.98
CA VAL A 46 -7.79 12.52 -3.09
C VAL A 46 -7.71 11.73 -4.39
N PHE A 47 -8.75 10.97 -4.70
CA PHE A 47 -8.83 10.18 -5.93
C PHE A 47 -8.81 11.08 -7.17
N ALA A 48 -9.61 12.15 -7.21
CA ALA A 48 -9.61 13.11 -8.32
C ALA A 48 -8.23 13.76 -8.54
N LYS A 49 -7.54 14.11 -7.45
CA LYS A 49 -6.17 14.64 -7.50
C LYS A 49 -5.18 13.62 -8.06
N ALA A 50 -5.33 12.34 -7.72
CA ALA A 50 -4.51 11.26 -8.26
C ALA A 50 -4.76 11.05 -9.76
N MET A 51 -6.03 11.06 -10.20
CA MET A 51 -6.42 10.97 -11.61
C MET A 51 -5.84 12.10 -12.45
N SER A 52 -5.94 13.35 -11.97
CA SER A 52 -5.37 14.52 -12.66
C SER A 52 -3.85 14.42 -12.77
N LYS A 53 -3.16 14.02 -11.70
CA LYS A 53 -1.70 13.80 -11.73
C LYS A 53 -1.30 12.70 -12.71
N TYR A 54 -2.01 11.56 -12.71
CA TYR A 54 -1.74 10.46 -13.63
C TYR A 54 -1.90 10.93 -15.07
N HIS A 55 -3.01 11.61 -15.40
CA HIS A 55 -3.24 12.13 -16.75
C HIS A 55 -2.14 13.08 -17.22
N THR A 56 -1.72 13.99 -16.34
CA THR A 56 -0.64 14.96 -16.64
C THR A 56 0.71 14.28 -16.90
N LYS A 57 1.00 13.15 -16.21
CA LYS A 57 2.31 12.47 -16.30
C LYS A 57 2.36 11.38 -17.37
N GLU A 58 1.29 10.62 -17.52
CA GLU A 58 1.21 9.47 -18.43
C GLU A 58 0.53 9.82 -19.77
N GLY A 59 0.05 11.07 -19.92
CA GLY A 59 -0.59 11.56 -21.14
C GLY A 59 -1.93 10.89 -21.49
N SER A 60 -2.45 10.03 -20.61
CA SER A 60 -3.64 9.22 -20.84
C SER A 60 -4.49 9.13 -19.57
N ALA A 61 -5.80 9.01 -19.74
CA ALA A 61 -6.68 8.77 -18.60
C ALA A 61 -6.42 7.37 -18.03
N PHE A 62 -6.48 7.24 -16.70
CA PHE A 62 -6.35 5.94 -16.06
C PHE A 62 -7.63 5.13 -16.27
N THR A 63 -7.51 3.98 -16.95
CA THR A 63 -8.65 3.15 -17.36
C THR A 63 -8.95 2.00 -16.40
N TYR A 64 -8.02 1.64 -15.52
CA TYR A 64 -8.11 0.46 -14.65
C TYR A 64 -8.64 0.77 -13.24
N VAL A 65 -9.67 1.62 -13.14
CA VAL A 65 -10.23 2.07 -11.85
C VAL A 65 -10.76 0.91 -11.02
N GLY A 66 -11.61 0.04 -11.61
CA GLY A 66 -12.17 -1.11 -10.88
C GLY A 66 -11.10 -2.10 -10.40
N ALA A 67 -10.04 -2.32 -11.20
CA ALA A 67 -8.92 -3.16 -10.76
C ALA A 67 -8.15 -2.50 -9.61
N TRP A 68 -7.90 -1.19 -9.69
CA TRP A 68 -7.26 -0.44 -8.61
C TRP A 68 -8.05 -0.47 -7.29
N GLU A 69 -9.38 -0.40 -7.33
CA GLU A 69 -10.22 -0.46 -6.13
C GLU A 69 -10.05 -1.78 -5.36
N ILE A 70 -9.75 -2.86 -6.06
CA ILE A 70 -9.41 -4.14 -5.44
C ILE A 70 -8.01 -4.07 -4.81
N PHE A 71 -7.03 -3.47 -5.53
CA PHE A 71 -5.65 -3.40 -5.08
C PHE A 71 -5.38 -2.40 -3.95
N LYS A 72 -6.16 -1.32 -3.82
CA LYS A 72 -5.91 -0.25 -2.82
C LYS A 72 -5.97 -0.75 -1.38
N ASN A 73 -6.70 -1.84 -1.14
CA ASN A 73 -6.83 -2.47 0.18
C ASN A 73 -5.77 -3.57 0.42
N CYS A 74 -4.95 -3.92 -0.59
CA CYS A 74 -3.90 -4.90 -0.43
C CYS A 74 -2.71 -4.29 0.34
N PRO A 75 -2.09 -5.03 1.29
CA PRO A 75 -0.96 -4.52 2.10
C PRO A 75 0.21 -3.95 1.29
N LYS A 76 0.41 -4.46 0.07
CA LYS A 76 1.45 -3.98 -0.86
C LYS A 76 1.23 -2.55 -1.35
N TRP A 77 -0.03 -2.13 -1.48
CA TRP A 77 -0.42 -0.87 -2.10
C TRP A 77 -1.18 0.06 -1.16
N ALA A 78 -1.58 -0.44 0.01
CA ALA A 78 -2.19 0.36 1.07
C ALA A 78 -1.28 1.54 1.44
N PRO A 79 -1.82 2.75 1.61
CA PRO A 79 -1.05 3.89 2.09
C PRO A 79 -0.47 3.55 3.46
N ILE A 80 0.85 3.43 3.57
CA ILE A 80 1.51 3.27 4.86
C ILE A 80 1.41 4.61 5.58
N PRO A 81 0.77 4.69 6.77
CA PRO A 81 0.76 5.91 7.55
C PRO A 81 2.21 6.39 7.75
N ASN A 82 2.51 7.62 7.34
CA ASN A 82 3.83 8.18 7.55
C ASN A 82 3.99 8.49 9.05
N GLU A 83 4.47 7.51 9.83
CA GLU A 83 4.79 7.66 11.27
C GLU A 83 5.97 8.61 11.51
N VAL A 84 6.60 9.13 10.46
CA VAL A 84 7.56 10.22 10.59
C VAL A 84 6.79 11.47 10.98
N THR A 85 6.67 11.65 12.30
CA THR A 85 6.48 12.96 12.95
C THR A 85 7.11 14.01 12.07
N ARG A 86 6.28 14.93 11.57
CA ARG A 86 6.65 16.02 10.68
C ARG A 86 7.92 16.67 11.23
N ALA A 87 9.09 16.26 10.74
CA ALA A 87 10.35 16.79 11.20
C ALA A 87 10.27 18.28 10.89
N LYS A 88 10.09 19.08 11.94
CA LYS A 88 10.09 20.52 11.85
C LYS A 88 11.42 20.85 11.20
N ARG A 89 11.39 21.28 9.93
CA ARG A 89 12.57 21.84 9.28
C ARG A 89 12.93 23.06 10.12
N CYS A 90 13.90 22.92 11.02
CA CYS A 90 14.43 24.02 11.81
C CYS A 90 14.98 25.05 10.83
N LYS A 91 14.23 26.14 10.62
CA LYS A 91 14.77 27.39 10.13
C LYS A 91 15.71 27.91 11.23
N THR A 92 16.98 27.98 10.89
CA THR A 92 18.05 28.69 11.58
C THR A 92 18.73 29.45 10.43
N PHE A 93 18.85 30.78 10.35
CA PHE A 93 18.73 31.86 11.31
C PHE A 93 18.15 33.11 10.63
N GLU A 94 17.41 33.90 11.40
CA GLU A 94 16.99 35.26 11.11
C GLU A 94 17.91 36.21 11.91
N SER A 95 18.34 37.29 11.25
CA SER A 95 18.93 38.55 11.75
C SER A 95 20.12 38.52 12.72
N ILE A 96 21.28 38.96 12.21
CA ILE A 96 22.20 39.84 12.97
C ILE A 96 22.49 41.02 12.05
N GLU A 97 21.74 42.11 12.23
CA GLU A 97 22.28 43.45 11.99
C GLU A 97 23.04 43.83 13.26
N HIS A 98 24.30 44.26 13.13
CA HIS A 98 24.92 45.34 13.90
C HIS A 98 26.25 45.72 13.21
N SER A 99 26.48 47.03 13.18
CA SER A 99 27.40 47.77 12.33
C SER A 99 28.82 47.94 12.91
N ALA A 100 29.75 48.26 11.99
CA ALA A 100 31.03 48.96 12.12
C ALA A 100 32.18 48.28 12.89
N GLY A 101 33.27 48.00 12.16
CA GLY A 101 34.56 47.62 12.75
C GLY A 101 35.54 47.07 11.71
N ASP A 102 36.27 47.98 11.08
CA ASP A 102 37.45 47.77 10.25
C ASP A 102 38.47 46.78 10.85
N SER A 103 38.86 45.74 10.10
CA SER A 103 40.26 45.31 9.93
C SER A 103 40.37 44.08 9.03
N ASP A 104 40.98 44.29 7.86
CA ASP A 104 41.51 43.31 6.91
C ASP A 104 42.51 42.35 7.62
N VAL A 105 42.22 41.04 7.64
CA VAL A 105 43.25 40.02 7.89
C VAL A 105 43.16 38.96 6.79
N ARG A 106 43.63 39.35 5.61
CA ARG A 106 44.07 38.43 4.56
C ARG A 106 45.26 37.61 5.07
N TYR A 107 45.01 36.36 5.44
CA TYR A 107 46.05 35.36 5.72
C TYR A 107 46.98 35.24 4.51
N HIS A 108 48.20 35.74 4.63
CA HIS A 108 49.27 35.55 3.66
C HIS A 108 49.95 34.20 3.97
N ILE A 109 49.72 33.20 3.13
CA ILE A 109 50.43 31.92 3.20
C ILE A 109 51.71 32.06 2.37
N ASN A 110 52.86 32.11 3.05
CA ASN A 110 54.18 32.08 2.44
C ASN A 110 54.54 30.64 2.05
N ILE A 111 54.70 30.36 0.75
CA ILE A 111 54.98 29.03 0.21
C ILE A 111 56.43 28.54 0.46
N ASN A 112 57.30 29.41 1.00
CA ASN A 112 58.69 29.05 1.30
C ASN A 112 58.96 28.73 2.78
N ASP A 113 57.94 28.72 3.64
CA ASP A 113 58.09 28.22 5.01
C ASP A 113 57.78 26.72 5.03
N GLU A 114 58.84 25.92 5.23
CA GLU A 114 58.75 24.49 5.49
C GLU A 114 58.33 24.28 6.96
N PRO A 115 57.16 23.69 7.26
CA PRO A 115 56.78 23.40 8.64
C PRO A 115 57.57 22.19 9.14
N GLU A 116 58.34 22.40 10.22
CA GLU A 116 58.93 21.35 11.04
C GLU A 116 57.79 20.48 11.61
N PHE A 117 57.58 19.31 11.02
CA PHE A 117 56.62 18.32 11.49
C PHE A 117 57.27 17.51 12.62
N ASP A 118 56.82 17.74 13.85
CA ASP A 118 57.11 16.87 14.99
C ASP A 118 56.35 15.55 14.81
N ASP A 119 57.09 14.47 14.53
CA ASP A 119 56.58 13.11 14.33
C ASP A 119 56.14 12.48 15.66
N GLU A 120 55.06 13.00 16.27
CA GLU A 120 54.31 12.25 17.29
C GLU A 120 53.07 11.63 16.65
N VAL A 121 53.25 10.43 16.10
CA VAL A 121 52.19 9.61 15.48
C VAL A 121 51.20 9.17 16.57
N THR A 122 50.16 9.97 16.83
CA THR A 122 48.94 9.47 17.46
C THR A 122 48.27 8.49 16.50
N GLU A 123 48.43 7.19 16.76
CA GLU A 123 47.72 6.12 16.06
C GLU A 123 46.20 6.34 16.18
N ILE A 124 45.57 6.84 15.12
CA ILE A 124 44.12 6.83 14.96
C ILE A 124 43.72 5.37 14.69
N PRO A 125 42.89 4.72 15.53
CA PRO A 125 42.41 3.39 15.23
C PRO A 125 41.59 3.42 13.94
N GLU A 126 42.11 2.81 12.86
CA GLU A 126 41.39 2.72 11.60
C GLU A 126 40.07 1.97 11.81
N LEU A 127 38.95 2.70 11.81
CA LEU A 127 37.63 2.10 11.75
C LEU A 127 37.50 1.36 10.41
N LYS A 128 37.49 0.03 10.47
CA LYS A 128 37.29 -0.84 9.31
C LYS A 128 36.08 -0.36 8.51
N ARG A 129 36.33 0.07 7.27
CA ARG A 129 35.26 0.47 6.34
C ARG A 129 34.29 -0.70 6.16
N PRO A 130 32.97 -0.46 6.16
CA PRO A 130 31.99 -1.52 5.99
C PRO A 130 32.21 -2.26 4.67
N ASN A 131 32.07 -3.59 4.70
CA ASN A 131 32.26 -4.43 3.53
C ASN A 131 31.39 -3.96 2.36
N GLY A 132 32.01 -3.79 1.19
CA GLY A 132 31.33 -3.36 -0.03
C GLY A 132 30.18 -4.29 -0.41
N ARG A 133 29.13 -3.69 -1.01
CA ARG A 133 27.88 -4.33 -1.45
C ARG A 133 28.08 -5.67 -2.18
N ASP A 134 29.12 -5.78 -3.02
CA ASP A 134 29.37 -6.98 -3.82
C ASP A 134 29.98 -8.13 -3.01
N LYS A 135 30.83 -7.83 -2.02
CA LYS A 135 31.34 -8.84 -1.07
C LYS A 135 30.24 -9.31 -0.12
N ALA A 136 29.44 -8.37 0.40
CA ALA A 136 28.28 -8.69 1.24
C ALA A 136 27.24 -9.55 0.48
N LYS A 137 26.99 -9.27 -0.81
CA LYS A 137 26.11 -10.09 -1.66
C LYS A 137 26.67 -11.50 -1.87
N LYS A 138 27.99 -11.63 -2.06
CA LYS A 138 28.65 -12.94 -2.27
C LYS A 138 28.67 -13.78 -0.99
N GLU A 139 28.89 -13.17 0.17
CA GLU A 139 28.81 -13.83 1.48
C GLU A 139 27.37 -14.22 1.85
N ALA A 140 26.39 -13.37 1.55
CA ALA A 140 24.97 -13.71 1.72
C ALA A 140 24.55 -14.88 0.82
N ALA A 141 25.06 -14.95 -0.40
CA ALA A 141 24.84 -16.08 -1.31
C ALA A 141 25.52 -17.38 -0.83
N ALA A 142 26.69 -17.28 -0.19
CA ALA A 142 27.39 -18.42 0.41
C ALA A 142 26.66 -18.96 1.64
N LYS A 143 26.18 -18.08 2.54
CA LYS A 143 25.38 -18.48 3.72
C LYS A 143 24.03 -19.11 3.34
N ASN A 144 23.45 -18.72 2.20
CA ASN A 144 22.22 -19.33 1.69
C ASN A 144 22.41 -20.76 1.15
N LYS A 145 23.65 -21.16 0.80
CA LYS A 145 23.94 -22.54 0.40
C LYS A 145 24.04 -23.51 1.58
N GLU A 146 24.47 -23.05 2.75
CA GLU A 146 24.53 -23.91 3.95
C GLU A 146 23.20 -24.00 4.70
N ALA A 147 22.36 -22.96 4.65
CA ALA A 147 21.04 -22.98 5.28
C ALA A 147 19.99 -23.80 4.48
N SER A 148 20.27 -24.15 3.22
CA SER A 148 19.33 -24.89 2.37
C SER A 148 19.36 -26.41 2.58
N THR A 149 20.24 -26.94 3.43
CA THR A 149 20.44 -28.39 3.59
C THR A 149 19.85 -28.98 4.87
N LYS A 150 19.09 -28.20 5.66
CA LYS A 150 18.44 -28.72 6.86
C LYS A 150 17.00 -28.25 6.89
N ASN A 151 16.11 -29.19 6.55
CA ASN A 151 14.64 -29.16 6.61
C ASN A 151 13.97 -29.16 5.22
N GLU A 152 14.35 -30.10 4.36
CA GLU A 152 13.44 -30.60 3.33
C GLU A 152 12.86 -31.93 3.84
N THR A 153 11.61 -31.89 4.30
CA THR A 153 10.75 -33.08 4.29
C THR A 153 10.61 -33.51 2.82
N PRO A 154 10.92 -34.76 2.47
CA PRO A 154 10.82 -35.22 1.08
C PRO A 154 9.36 -35.17 0.63
N GLY A 155 8.98 -34.25 -0.26
CA GLY A 155 7.69 -34.33 -0.96
C GLY A 155 7.07 -33.03 -1.45
N GLU A 156 7.30 -31.88 -0.79
CA GLU A 156 6.63 -30.63 -1.19
C GLU A 156 7.58 -29.67 -1.91
N THR A 157 7.33 -29.46 -3.20
CA THR A 157 8.05 -28.45 -3.95
C THR A 157 7.56 -27.05 -3.55
N LYS A 158 8.39 -26.03 -3.77
CA LYS A 158 8.01 -24.62 -3.53
C LYS A 158 6.72 -24.21 -4.28
N VAL A 159 6.40 -24.92 -5.36
CA VAL A 159 5.21 -24.71 -6.19
C VAL A 159 3.96 -25.25 -5.49
N ASP A 160 4.05 -26.41 -4.85
CA ASP A 160 2.95 -27.03 -4.10
C ASP A 160 2.52 -26.16 -2.92
N LYS A 161 3.50 -25.60 -2.20
CA LYS A 161 3.25 -24.65 -1.12
C LYS A 161 2.58 -23.35 -1.60
N LEU A 162 2.84 -22.93 -2.84
CA LEU A 162 2.20 -21.76 -3.43
C LEU A 162 0.77 -22.07 -3.87
N MET A 163 0.54 -23.26 -4.45
CA MET A 163 -0.78 -23.74 -4.86
C MET A 163 -1.71 -23.92 -3.64
N SER A 164 -1.19 -24.49 -2.54
CA SER A 164 -1.91 -24.64 -1.27
C SER A 164 -2.40 -23.29 -0.74
N LYS A 165 -1.53 -22.27 -0.67
CA LYS A 165 -1.92 -20.91 -0.24
C LYS A 165 -2.96 -20.27 -1.15
N PHE A 166 -2.92 -20.55 -2.46
CA PHE A 166 -3.90 -20.04 -3.40
C PHE A 166 -5.28 -20.66 -3.17
N ASN A 167 -5.33 -21.97 -2.89
CA ASN A 167 -6.57 -22.66 -2.55
C ASN A 167 -7.16 -22.14 -1.23
N GLU A 168 -6.33 -22.01 -0.18
CA GLU A 168 -6.74 -21.42 1.10
C GLU A 168 -7.32 -20.00 0.92
N PHE A 169 -6.69 -19.16 0.09
CA PHE A 169 -7.20 -17.83 -0.20
C PHE A 169 -8.57 -17.89 -0.88
N ASN A 170 -8.75 -18.76 -1.88
CA ASN A 170 -10.04 -18.90 -2.57
C ASN A 170 -11.14 -19.39 -1.62
N GLU A 171 -10.81 -20.32 -0.72
CA GLU A 171 -11.74 -20.81 0.31
C GLU A 171 -12.15 -19.70 1.27
N ILE A 172 -11.20 -18.89 1.74
CA ILE A 172 -11.48 -17.74 2.61
C ILE A 172 -12.41 -16.74 1.91
N GLN A 173 -12.20 -16.46 0.63
CA GLN A 173 -13.06 -15.56 -0.13
C GLN A 173 -14.47 -16.13 -0.33
N ALA A 174 -14.57 -17.43 -0.63
CA ALA A 174 -15.86 -18.11 -0.74
C ALA A 174 -16.62 -18.10 0.60
N ALA A 175 -15.92 -18.34 1.71
CA ALA A 175 -16.49 -18.28 3.05
C ALA A 175 -16.98 -16.86 3.40
N ARG A 176 -16.19 -15.83 3.09
CA ARG A 176 -16.58 -14.42 3.27
C ARG A 176 -17.84 -14.03 2.49
N LEU A 177 -17.97 -14.51 1.26
CA LEU A 177 -19.14 -14.23 0.43
C LEU A 177 -20.40 -14.89 1.01
N LYS A 178 -20.30 -16.16 1.40
CA LYS A 178 -21.38 -16.88 2.09
C LYS A 178 -21.76 -16.24 3.43
N LEU A 179 -20.78 -15.72 4.18
CA LEU A 179 -21.05 -15.01 5.44
C LEU A 179 -21.85 -13.74 5.18
N LYS A 180 -21.45 -12.92 4.21
CA LYS A 180 -22.21 -11.70 3.85
C LYS A 180 -23.63 -12.01 3.38
N GLU A 181 -23.81 -13.08 2.61
CA GLU A 181 -25.14 -13.52 2.17
C GLU A 181 -26.02 -13.92 3.37
N LYS A 182 -25.46 -14.67 4.33
CA LYS A 182 -26.17 -15.01 5.58
C LYS A 182 -26.49 -13.79 6.42
N GLU A 183 -25.54 -12.87 6.62
CA GLU A 183 -25.77 -11.62 7.36
C GLU A 183 -26.89 -10.79 6.72
N MET A 184 -26.93 -10.70 5.39
CA MET A 184 -27.99 -10.01 4.67
C MET A 184 -29.35 -10.71 4.84
N GLN A 185 -29.36 -12.04 4.78
CA GLN A 185 -30.58 -12.82 5.00
C GLN A 185 -31.11 -12.65 6.43
N GLU A 186 -30.24 -12.75 7.43
CA GLU A 186 -30.59 -12.53 8.84
C GLU A 186 -31.09 -11.10 9.10
N ALA A 187 -30.54 -10.10 8.39
CA ALA A 187 -31.03 -8.73 8.46
C ALA A 187 -32.43 -8.58 7.85
N ALA A 188 -32.69 -9.21 6.71
CA ALA A 188 -34.02 -9.24 6.11
C ALA A 188 -35.03 -9.94 7.02
N ASP A 189 -34.65 -11.07 7.60
CA ASP A 189 -35.46 -11.83 8.54
C ASP A 189 -35.75 -11.01 9.82
N ARG A 190 -34.77 -10.26 10.32
CA ARG A 190 -34.97 -9.35 11.45
C ARG A 190 -36.00 -8.25 11.15
N GLU A 191 -35.94 -7.64 9.96
CA GLU A 191 -36.92 -6.61 9.57
C GLU A 191 -38.32 -7.22 9.37
N ASP A 192 -38.42 -8.45 8.88
CA ASP A 192 -39.70 -9.18 8.80
C ASP A 192 -40.34 -9.36 10.19
N PHE A 193 -39.59 -9.87 11.17
CA PHE A 193 -40.09 -10.04 12.54
C PHE A 193 -40.44 -8.71 13.20
N LYS A 194 -39.63 -7.69 12.98
CA LYS A 194 -39.89 -6.33 13.47
C LYS A 194 -41.17 -5.75 12.87
N LEU A 195 -41.40 -5.96 11.56
CA LEU A 195 -42.63 -5.54 10.90
C LEU A 195 -43.84 -6.28 11.49
N MET A 196 -43.73 -7.59 11.74
CA MET A 196 -44.79 -8.38 12.39
C MET A 196 -45.16 -7.85 13.78
N ALA A 197 -44.19 -7.39 14.56
CA ALA A 197 -44.41 -6.86 15.92
C ALA A 197 -45.05 -5.45 15.98
N THR A 198 -45.10 -4.70 14.88
CA THR A 198 -45.70 -3.36 14.87
C THR A 198 -47.20 -3.38 15.16
N ASN A 199 -47.73 -2.48 15.99
CA ASN A 199 -49.17 -2.39 16.23
C ASN A 199 -49.88 -1.69 15.04
N ILE A 200 -51.06 -2.18 14.65
CA ILE A 200 -51.79 -1.76 13.44
C ILE A 200 -52.93 -0.77 13.77
N ASP A 201 -53.31 -0.65 15.04
CA ASP A 201 -54.57 -0.01 15.47
C ASP A 201 -54.54 1.52 15.37
N SER A 202 -53.34 2.11 15.32
CA SER A 202 -53.14 3.56 15.23
C SER A 202 -53.01 4.10 13.79
N LEU A 203 -53.08 3.24 12.77
CA LEU A 203 -52.83 3.63 11.37
C LEU A 203 -54.13 3.94 10.59
N PRO A 204 -54.08 4.86 9.60
CA PRO A 204 -55.17 5.09 8.66
C PRO A 204 -55.58 3.80 7.92
N GLU A 205 -56.87 3.67 7.57
CA GLU A 205 -57.46 2.45 6.97
C GLU A 205 -56.66 1.91 5.76
N LYS A 206 -56.20 2.80 4.88
CA LYS A 206 -55.41 2.43 3.69
C LYS A 206 -54.05 1.84 4.07
N ASP A 207 -53.38 2.43 5.05
CA ASP A 207 -52.06 1.98 5.51
C ASP A 207 -52.17 0.69 6.33
N LYS A 208 -53.27 0.53 7.06
CA LYS A 208 -53.64 -0.70 7.76
C LYS A 208 -53.79 -1.88 6.80
N GLU A 209 -54.49 -1.69 5.68
CA GLU A 209 -54.64 -2.74 4.66
C GLU A 209 -53.28 -3.14 4.06
N VAL A 210 -52.42 -2.16 3.75
CA VAL A 210 -51.07 -2.42 3.20
C VAL A 210 -50.21 -3.19 4.20
N LEU A 211 -50.19 -2.77 5.46
CA LEU A 211 -49.40 -3.41 6.51
C LEU A 211 -49.90 -4.84 6.80
N GLN A 212 -51.22 -5.08 6.80
CA GLN A 212 -51.79 -6.41 6.92
C GLN A 212 -51.36 -7.34 5.79
N LYS A 213 -51.36 -6.85 4.53
CA LYS A 213 -50.88 -7.63 3.38
C LYS A 213 -49.39 -7.97 3.50
N MET A 214 -48.56 -7.03 3.98
CA MET A 214 -47.14 -7.28 4.22
C MET A 214 -46.92 -8.32 5.32
N LYS A 215 -47.65 -8.21 6.43
CA LYS A 215 -47.61 -9.20 7.51
C LYS A 215 -48.08 -10.58 7.09
N ALA A 216 -49.14 -10.68 6.29
CA ALA A 216 -49.62 -11.96 5.77
C ALA A 216 -48.58 -12.64 4.86
N LYS A 217 -47.86 -11.87 4.03
CA LYS A 217 -46.74 -12.39 3.23
C LYS A 217 -45.60 -12.91 4.10
N ILE A 218 -45.29 -12.19 5.18
CA ILE A 218 -44.27 -12.61 6.15
C ILE A 218 -44.73 -13.88 6.88
N ALA A 219 -45.99 -13.94 7.34
CA ALA A 219 -46.56 -15.13 7.96
C ALA A 219 -46.43 -16.36 7.05
N GLN A 220 -46.76 -16.20 5.76
CA GLN A 220 -46.60 -17.25 4.76
C GLN A 220 -45.13 -17.66 4.56
N LYS A 221 -44.18 -16.71 4.55
CA LYS A 221 -42.73 -16.99 4.45
C LYS A 221 -42.24 -17.84 5.63
N TRP A 222 -42.78 -17.62 6.84
CA TRP A 222 -42.36 -18.30 8.07
C TRP A 222 -43.25 -19.49 8.49
N GLY A 223 -44.36 -19.75 7.77
CA GLY A 223 -45.31 -20.80 8.11
C GLY A 223 -46.10 -20.55 9.40
N LEU A 224 -46.36 -19.27 9.72
CA LEU A 224 -47.14 -18.81 10.88
C LEU A 224 -48.63 -18.67 10.56
#